data_AF-A0A817LLH5-F1
#
_entry.id   AF-A0A817LLH5-F1
#
_cell.length_a   1.000
_cell.length_b   1.000
_cell.length_c   1.000
_cell.angle_alpha   90.00
_cell.angle_beta   90.00
_cell.angle_gamma   90.00
#
_symmetry.space_group_name_H-M   'P 1'
#
loop_
_entity.id
_entity.type
_entity.pdbx_description
1 polymer ?
#
loop_
_entity_poly.entity_id
_entity_poly.type
_entity_poly.pdbx_seq_one_letter_code
_entity_poly.pdbx_strand_id
1 'polypeptide(L)'
;MRLSIGLRPVSLGSSGKNINVLSWPSLSSYLNPIENFWGIPARKIYAEGKQLRTKEQLQAAIMKWDGMSIRSGSDSGQINARKGYLKLLS
;
A
#
# COMPACT_ATOMS: atom_id res chain seq x y z
N MET A 1 23.77 17.73 7.82
CA MET A 1 22.80 18.61 7.10
C MET A 1 21.40 18.29 7.59
N ARG A 2 20.71 19.28 8.18
CA ARG A 2 19.32 19.16 8.67
C ARG A 2 18.39 19.62 7.55
N LEU A 3 17.59 18.73 6.97
CA LEU A 3 16.52 19.14 6.06
C LEU A 3 15.29 19.52 6.89
N SER A 4 15.17 20.81 7.19
CA SER A 4 13.94 21.40 7.73
C SER A 4 12.89 21.42 6.61
N ILE A 5 12.07 20.38 6.49
CA ILE A 5 10.94 20.40 5.56
C ILE A 5 9.82 21.20 6.22
N GLY A 6 9.52 22.37 5.64
CA GLY A 6 8.54 23.30 6.16
C GLY A 6 7.15 22.67 6.24
N LEU A 7 6.54 22.79 7.42
CA LEU A 7 5.15 22.41 7.67
C LEU A 7 4.23 23.41 6.95
N ARG A 8 3.86 23.13 5.70
CA ARG A 8 2.72 23.80 5.08
C ARG A 8 1.51 22.87 5.17
N PRO A 9 0.50 23.18 6.00
CA PRO A 9 -0.74 22.43 6.01
C PRO A 9 -1.45 22.63 4.66
N VAL A 10 -1.74 21.53 3.97
CA VAL A 10 -2.69 21.54 2.85
C VAL A 10 -4.07 21.79 3.45
N SER A 11 -4.65 22.94 3.15
CA SER A 11 -6.02 23.27 3.51
C SER A 11 -6.96 22.47 2.62
N LEU A 12 -7.26 21.22 3.01
CA LEU A 12 -8.40 20.51 2.46
C LEU A 12 -9.65 21.23 2.95
N GLY A 13 -10.33 21.96 2.07
CA GLY A 13 -11.65 22.51 2.35
C GLY A 13 -12.55 21.39 2.89
N SER A 14 -12.83 21.44 4.18
CA SER A 14 -13.67 20.45 4.86
C SER A 14 -14.64 21.19 5.74
N SER A 15 -15.90 21.16 5.30
CA SER A 15 -17.07 21.34 6.11
C SER A 15 -16.99 20.41 7.35
N GLY A 16 -16.50 20.95 8.46
CA GLY A 16 -16.77 20.44 9.82
C GLY A 16 -16.02 19.19 10.31
N LYS A 17 -15.08 18.59 9.58
CA LYS A 17 -14.30 17.42 10.06
C LYS A 17 -12.85 17.76 10.38
N ASN A 18 -12.43 17.46 11.61
CA ASN A 18 -11.04 17.56 12.04
C ASN A 18 -10.26 16.33 11.55
N ILE A 19 -9.51 16.49 10.47
CA ILE A 19 -8.70 15.43 9.85
C ILE A 19 -7.23 15.75 10.08
N ASN A 20 -6.50 14.87 10.76
CA ASN A 20 -5.06 14.99 10.91
C ASN A 20 -4.36 14.57 9.61
N VAL A 21 -3.68 15.52 8.98
CA VAL A 21 -2.91 15.28 7.74
C VAL A 21 -1.48 14.89 8.10
N LEU A 22 -1.03 13.74 7.58
CA LEU A 22 0.37 13.30 7.70
C LEU A 22 1.30 14.22 6.87
N SER A 23 2.40 14.66 7.46
CA SER A 23 3.47 15.34 6.70
C SER A 23 4.15 14.32 5.80
N TRP A 24 4.05 14.51 4.48
CA TRP A 24 4.55 13.56 3.50
C TRP A 24 5.62 14.18 2.60
N PRO A 25 6.79 13.54 2.43
CA PRO A 25 7.80 14.01 1.49
C PRO A 25 7.33 13.89 0.04
N SER A 26 7.66 14.87 -0.80
CA SER A 26 7.38 14.80 -2.24
C SER A 26 8.07 13.59 -2.89
N LEU A 27 7.50 13.09 -3.98
CA LEU A 27 8.05 11.99 -4.81
C LEU A 27 8.33 10.67 -4.05
N SER A 28 7.70 10.47 -2.88
CA SER A 28 7.90 9.27 -2.05
C SER A 28 6.77 8.25 -2.24
N SER A 29 6.57 7.80 -3.48
CA SER A 29 5.54 6.80 -3.82
C SER A 29 5.79 5.45 -3.15
N TYR A 30 7.06 5.07 -2.94
CA TYR A 30 7.44 3.83 -2.24
C TYR A 30 7.03 3.81 -0.76
N LEU A 31 6.78 4.98 -0.15
CA LEU A 31 6.27 5.06 1.20
C LEU A 31 4.74 4.92 1.25
N ASN A 32 4.03 5.10 0.13
CA ASN A 32 2.58 5.19 0.13
C ASN A 32 1.96 3.79 0.18
N PRO A 33 1.26 3.40 1.27
CA PRO A 33 0.70 2.06 1.39
C PRO A 33 -0.29 1.70 0.29
N ILE A 34 -0.90 2.70 -0.37
CA ILE A 34 -1.86 2.45 -1.46
C ILE A 34 -1.19 1.83 -2.69
N GLU A 35 0.08 2.13 -2.95
CA GLU A 35 0.82 1.56 -4.10
C GLU A 35 1.00 0.05 -3.89
N ASN A 36 1.37 -0.34 -2.67
CA ASN A 36 1.45 -1.75 -2.28
C ASN A 36 0.08 -2.43 -2.30
N PHE A 37 -0.96 -1.71 -1.90
CA PHE A 37 -2.32 -2.21 -1.92
C PHE A 37 -2.76 -2.59 -3.33
N TRP A 38 -2.57 -1.72 -4.34
CA TRP A 38 -3.02 -1.98 -5.71
C TRP A 38 -2.34 -3.18 -6.38
N GLY A 39 -1.11 -3.52 -5.99
CA GLY A 39 -0.43 -4.71 -6.48
C GLY A 39 -1.11 -6.04 -6.12
N ILE A 40 -1.98 -6.05 -5.11
CA ILE A 40 -2.67 -7.25 -4.64
C ILE A 40 -3.91 -7.60 -5.48
N PRO A 41 -4.90 -6.70 -5.67
CA PRO A 41 -6.00 -6.95 -6.58
C PRO A 41 -5.50 -7.08 -8.03
N ALA A 42 -4.49 -6.31 -8.46
CA ALA A 42 -3.96 -6.42 -9.82
C ALA A 42 -3.45 -7.84 -10.13
N ARG A 43 -2.68 -8.44 -9.22
CA ARG A 43 -2.20 -9.83 -9.40
C ARG A 43 -3.34 -10.86 -9.48
N LYS A 44 -4.44 -10.65 -8.75
CA LYS A 44 -5.61 -11.54 -8.80
C LYS A 44 -6.44 -11.33 -10.07
N ILE A 45 -6.69 -10.07 -10.44
CA ILE A 45 -7.55 -9.69 -11.57
C ILE A 45 -6.91 -10.09 -12.91
N TYR A 46 -5.59 -9.94 -13.02
CA TYR A 46 -4.81 -10.26 -14.21
C TYR A 46 -4.08 -11.61 -14.11
N ALA A 47 -4.50 -12.48 -13.18
CA ALA A 47 -3.97 -13.83 -13.08
C ALA A 47 -4.15 -14.58 -14.40
N GLU A 48 -3.24 -15.52 -14.69
CA GLU A 48 -3.30 -16.38 -15.88
C GLU A 48 -3.25 -15.61 -17.21
N GLY A 49 -2.71 -14.39 -17.20
CA GLY A 49 -2.58 -13.57 -18.40
C GLY A 49 -3.90 -12.99 -18.91
N LYS A 50 -4.97 -13.03 -18.09
CA LYS A 50 -6.26 -12.44 -18.43
C LYS A 50 -6.12 -10.95 -18.74
N GLN A 51 -6.58 -10.51 -19.91
CA GLN A 51 -6.64 -9.09 -20.25
C GLN A 51 -8.09 -8.60 -20.22
N LEU A 52 -8.31 -7.43 -19.60
CA LEU A 52 -9.60 -6.73 -19.61
C LEU A 52 -9.53 -5.64 -20.68
N ARG A 53 -10.48 -5.66 -21.62
CA ARG A 53 -10.44 -4.80 -22.82
C ARG A 53 -11.32 -3.56 -22.70
N THR A 54 -12.19 -3.52 -21.70
CA THR A 54 -13.09 -2.39 -21.49
C THR A 54 -13.05 -1.90 -20.05
N LYS A 55 -13.44 -0.64 -19.85
CA LYS A 55 -13.50 -0.01 -18.53
C LYS A 55 -14.51 -0.74 -17.64
N GLU A 56 -15.63 -1.18 -18.18
CA GLU A 56 -16.72 -1.85 -17.48
C GLU A 56 -16.24 -3.21 -16.95
N GLN A 57 -15.45 -3.93 -17.73
CA GLN A 57 -14.84 -5.20 -17.31
C GLN A 57 -13.88 -5.00 -16.14
N LEU A 58 -13.05 -3.95 -16.18
CA LEU A 58 -12.15 -3.60 -15.09
C LEU A 58 -12.92 -3.19 -13.83
N GLN A 59 -13.94 -2.35 -13.96
CA GLN A 59 -14.78 -1.93 -12.85
C GLN A 59 -15.47 -3.13 -12.19
N ALA A 60 -16.07 -4.02 -12.98
CA ALA A 60 -16.70 -5.23 -12.46
C ALA A 60 -15.70 -6.15 -11.76
N ALA A 61 -14.49 -6.31 -12.30
CA ALA A 61 -13.44 -7.12 -11.68
C ALA A 61 -12.96 -6.55 -10.34
N ILE A 62 -12.84 -5.21 -10.24
CA ILE A 62 -12.49 -4.52 -8.99
C ILE A 62 -13.64 -4.63 -7.98
N MET A 63 -14.90 -4.45 -8.41
CA MET A 63 -16.07 -4.56 -7.53
C MET A 63 -16.26 -5.98 -6.99
N LYS A 64 -15.91 -7.00 -7.76
CA LYS A 64 -15.95 -8.41 -7.34
C LYS A 64 -14.78 -8.82 -6.43
N TRP A 65 -13.77 -7.96 -6.26
CA TRP A 65 -12.65 -8.29 -5.41
C TRP A 65 -13.06 -8.14 -3.94
N ASP A 66 -13.33 -9.27 -3.27
CA ASP A 66 -13.78 -9.34 -1.87
C ASP A 66 -12.69 -9.05 -0.82
N GLY A 67 -11.65 -8.33 -1.22
CA GLY A 67 -10.61 -7.84 -0.32
C GLY A 67 -9.57 -8.88 0.10
N MET A 68 -8.81 -8.49 1.11
CA MET A 68 -7.79 -9.31 1.76
C MET A 68 -8.27 -9.69 3.15
N SER A 69 -8.00 -10.94 3.57
CA SER A 69 -8.03 -11.26 4.99
C SER A 69 -6.91 -10.46 5.67
N ILE A 70 -7.30 -9.46 6.46
CA ILE A 70 -6.37 -8.74 7.33
C ILE A 70 -5.91 -9.77 8.35
N ARG A 71 -4.63 -10.14 8.31
CA ARG A 71 -4.02 -10.90 9.40
C ARG A 71 -4.14 -10.04 10.64
N SER A 72 -5.00 -10.41 11.58
CA SER A 72 -4.97 -9.83 12.91
C SER A 72 -3.58 -10.14 13.48
N GLY A 73 -2.90 -9.13 14.04
CA GLY A 73 -1.52 -9.22 14.52
C GLY A 73 -1.29 -10.17 15.69
N SER A 74 -2.14 -11.18 15.90
CA SER A 74 -1.99 -12.24 16.91
C SER A 74 -1.08 -13.38 16.45
N ASP A 75 -0.90 -13.59 15.14
CA ASP A 75 -0.02 -14.65 14.61
C ASP A 75 1.43 -14.18 14.56
N SER A 76 2.04 -14.05 15.73
CA SER A 76 3.49 -13.97 15.94
C SER A 76 4.16 -15.35 15.75
N GLY A 77 3.71 -16.09 14.73
CA GLY A 77 4.28 -17.35 14.30
C GLY A 77 5.32 -17.13 13.20
N GLN A 78 6.60 -17.10 13.61
CA GLN A 78 7.79 -17.30 12.77
C GLN A 78 8.22 -16.17 11.82
N ILE A 79 8.86 -15.14 12.38
CA ILE A 79 9.94 -14.40 11.68
C ILE A 79 11.30 -15.07 11.92
N ASN A 80 11.43 -16.36 11.61
CA ASN A 80 12.71 -17.09 11.70
C ASN A 80 13.43 -17.25 10.36
N ALA A 81 13.15 -16.39 9.37
CA ALA A 81 13.83 -16.45 8.06
C ALA A 81 15.08 -15.54 7.94
N ARG A 82 15.51 -14.85 9.00
CA ARG A 82 16.70 -13.97 8.98
C ARG A 82 17.97 -14.57 9.60
N LYS A 83 18.04 -15.89 9.83
CA LYS A 83 19.28 -16.56 10.27
C LYS A 83 20.16 -17.10 9.14
N GLY A 84 19.68 -17.12 7.89
CA GLY A 84 20.45 -17.65 6.75
C GLY A 84 21.52 -16.70 6.20
N TYR A 85 21.19 -15.41 6.05
CA TYR A 85 22.10 -14.44 5.43
C TYR A 85 23.32 -14.07 6.27
N LEU A 86 23.24 -14.21 7.60
CA LEU A 86 24.36 -13.91 8.50
C LEU A 86 25.38 -15.05 8.61
N LYS A 87 25.13 -16.22 8.01
CA LYS A 87 26.10 -17.33 7.97
C LYS A 87 27.02 -17.29 6.74
N LEU A 88 26.76 -16.39 5.78
CA LEU A 88 27.58 -16.23 4.57
C LEU A 88 28.54 -15.03 4.64
N LEU A 89 28.57 -14.33 5.78
CA LEU A 89 29.43 -13.17 6.04
C LEU A 89 30.30 -13.32 7.31
N SER A 90 30.48 -14.55 7.79
CA SER A 90 31.47 -14.92 8.80
C SER A 90 32.45 -15.91 8.20
#